data_AF-A0A2S8FJB3-F1
#
_entry.id   AF-A0A2S8FJB3-F1
#
_cell.length_a   1.000
_cell.length_b   1.000
_cell.length_c   1.000
_cell.angle_alpha   90.00
_cell.angle_beta   90.00
_cell.angle_gamma   90.00
#
_symmetry.space_group_name_H-M   'P 1'
#
loop_
_entity.id
_entity.type
_entity.pdbx_description
1 polymer ?
#
loop_
_entity_poly.entity_id
_entity_poly.type
_entity_poly.pdbx_seq_one_letter_code
_entity_poly.pdbx_strand_id
1 'polypeptide(L)'
;MSISSTKRGAFTLVELLVVIAIIGVLIALLLPAVQQAREAARRMQCSNNLKQLGLAVHNFASTYQDELPMLGEAQEGGHWTAFILPYIEQANMYEALTFGSTNWAAGTALNNPSITSTSNAERQIAACQTKLEALICPSSTVSGPIYDASVYSPPWFVAARQPANYLGVVTGIQPNDWKPAWGWGRPGIPSWTDANGNSHDTKGHPELDGVFITRHPDKARIAQGGMGGACRLASITDGTSNTLMIGEAEPDPQLQTLASVSENANTGRKDHWAIGGDDFDNWEGSDWSEMGGSTGVRINYPRPQGSPNDASDSDPNWAAYEVSFSSRHPGGCNFVSADGSVRFVAETINASIFSALGTRANGEAVPAP
;
A
#
# COMPACT_ATOMS: atom_id res chain seq x y z
N MET A 1 -36.99 -66.62 11.49
CA MET A 1 -36.48 -65.29 11.90
C MET A 1 -37.46 -64.26 11.34
N SER A 2 -38.34 -63.70 12.17
CA SER A 2 -39.40 -62.78 11.73
C SER A 2 -38.85 -61.35 11.69
N ILE A 3 -38.83 -60.74 10.49
CA ILE A 3 -38.40 -59.35 10.31
C ILE A 3 -39.60 -58.45 10.61
N SER A 4 -39.54 -57.73 11.72
CA SER A 4 -40.53 -56.71 12.10
C SER A 4 -40.47 -55.54 11.11
N SER A 5 -41.53 -55.35 10.33
CA SER A 5 -41.72 -54.21 9.45
C SER A 5 -42.05 -52.97 10.29
N THR A 6 -41.04 -52.17 10.63
CA THR A 6 -41.25 -50.83 11.16
C THR A 6 -41.85 -49.96 10.07
N LYS A 7 -43.14 -49.62 10.19
CA LYS A 7 -43.79 -48.62 9.32
C LYS A 7 -43.00 -47.31 9.38
N ARG A 8 -42.27 -46.98 8.32
CA ARG A 8 -41.67 -45.66 8.15
C ARG A 8 -42.80 -44.68 7.82
N GLY A 9 -43.02 -43.67 8.66
CA GLY A 9 -43.97 -42.60 8.36
C GLY A 9 -43.52 -41.85 7.11
N ALA A 10 -44.42 -41.71 6.14
CA ALA A 10 -44.19 -40.86 4.97
C ALA A 10 -44.54 -39.41 5.35
N PHE A 11 -43.63 -38.48 5.07
CA PHE A 11 -43.83 -37.04 5.29
C PHE A 11 -44.96 -36.51 4.41
N THR A 12 -45.82 -35.64 4.95
CA THR A 12 -46.83 -34.93 4.16
C THR A 12 -46.20 -33.77 3.40
N LEU A 13 -46.77 -33.44 2.23
CA LEU A 13 -46.33 -32.30 1.42
C LEU A 13 -46.40 -30.98 2.19
N VAL A 14 -47.39 -30.82 3.08
CA VAL A 14 -47.54 -29.62 3.92
C VAL A 14 -46.41 -29.51 4.93
N GLU A 15 -46.03 -30.60 5.61
CA GLU A 15 -44.90 -30.59 6.56
C GLU A 15 -43.59 -30.19 5.87
N LEU A 16 -43.34 -30.72 4.66
CA LEU A 16 -42.17 -30.34 3.89
C LEU A 16 -42.19 -28.85 3.51
N LEU A 17 -43.33 -28.33 3.06
CA LEU A 17 -43.49 -26.91 2.70
C LEU A 17 -43.26 -25.97 3.89
N VAL A 18 -43.73 -26.34 5.09
CA VAL A 18 -43.52 -25.54 6.31
C VAL A 18 -42.04 -25.51 6.68
N VAL A 19 -41.35 -26.66 6.62
CA VAL A 19 -39.91 -26.71 6.95
C VAL A 19 -39.10 -25.84 5.99
N ILE A 20 -39.33 -25.94 4.68
CA ILE A 20 -38.59 -25.09 3.72
C ILE A 20 -38.93 -23.61 3.89
N ALA A 21 -40.17 -23.25 4.25
CA ALA A 21 -40.55 -21.87 4.52
C ALA A 21 -39.82 -21.30 5.74
N ILE A 22 -39.74 -22.07 6.83
CA ILE A 22 -38.99 -21.67 8.04
C ILE A 22 -37.49 -21.53 7.73
N ILE A 23 -36.89 -22.52 7.05
CA ILE A 23 -35.48 -22.45 6.65
C ILE A 23 -35.24 -21.24 5.75
N GLY A 24 -36.13 -20.97 4.78
CA GLY A 24 -36.04 -19.82 3.89
C GLY A 24 -36.05 -18.49 4.66
N VAL A 25 -36.95 -18.33 5.63
CA VAL A 25 -37.00 -17.14 6.49
C VAL A 25 -35.74 -17.02 7.35
N LEU A 26 -35.27 -18.11 7.95
CA LEU A 26 -34.06 -18.11 8.77
C LEU A 26 -32.82 -17.72 7.94
N ILE A 27 -32.64 -18.29 6.74
CA ILE A 27 -31.51 -17.94 5.86
C ILE A 27 -31.61 -16.48 5.42
N ALA A 28 -32.80 -16.00 5.06
CA ALA A 28 -33.00 -14.61 4.65
C ALA A 28 -32.60 -13.59 5.73
N LEU A 29 -32.82 -13.94 7.00
CA LEU A 29 -32.43 -13.09 8.14
C LEU A 29 -30.96 -13.27 8.55
N LEU A 30 -30.43 -14.49 8.46
CA LEU A 30 -29.07 -14.81 8.91
C LEU A 30 -27.99 -14.40 7.90
N LEU A 31 -28.25 -14.49 6.60
CA LEU A 31 -27.23 -14.21 5.58
C LEU A 31 -26.72 -12.76 5.63
N PRO A 32 -27.57 -11.71 5.69
CA PRO A 32 -27.10 -10.33 5.81
C PRO A 32 -26.31 -10.10 7.11
N ALA A 33 -26.77 -10.70 8.22
CA ALA A 33 -26.12 -10.57 9.52
C ALA A 33 -24.72 -11.20 9.52
N VAL A 34 -24.57 -12.41 8.97
CA VAL A 34 -23.28 -13.09 8.87
C VAL A 34 -22.31 -12.31 7.97
N GLN A 35 -22.80 -11.74 6.88
CA GLN A 35 -21.99 -10.91 5.97
C GLN A 35 -21.48 -9.64 6.67
N GLN A 36 -22.35 -8.93 7.39
CA GLN A 36 -21.97 -7.76 8.17
C GLN A 36 -20.96 -8.10 9.27
N ALA A 37 -21.17 -9.20 9.99
CA ALA A 37 -20.24 -9.65 11.02
C ALA A 37 -18.85 -10.00 10.45
N ARG A 38 -18.80 -10.68 9.30
CA ARG A 38 -17.55 -10.98 8.61
C ARG A 38 -16.83 -9.72 8.17
N GLU A 39 -17.56 -8.73 7.65
CA GLU A 39 -16.97 -7.47 7.21
C GLU A 39 -16.43 -6.64 8.38
N ALA A 40 -17.17 -6.57 9.48
CA ALA A 40 -16.69 -5.93 10.70
C ALA A 40 -15.41 -6.60 11.23
N ALA A 41 -15.33 -7.93 11.19
CA ALA A 41 -14.13 -8.66 11.59
C ALA A 41 -12.93 -8.36 10.67
N ARG A 42 -13.13 -8.31 9.34
CA ARG A 42 -12.06 -7.94 8.39
C ARG A 42 -11.57 -6.52 8.63
N ARG A 43 -12.47 -5.56 8.83
CA ARG A 43 -12.10 -4.17 9.15
C ARG A 43 -11.31 -4.08 10.47
N MET A 44 -11.75 -4.81 11.50
CA MET A 44 -11.05 -4.86 12.78
C MET A 44 -9.62 -5.40 12.62
N GLN A 45 -9.44 -6.44 11.81
CA GLN A 45 -8.12 -6.99 11.52
C GLN A 45 -7.23 -5.96 10.80
N CYS A 46 -7.73 -5.23 9.81
CA CYS A 46 -6.95 -4.16 9.18
C CYS A 46 -6.58 -3.03 10.14
N SER A 47 -7.51 -2.62 11.00
CA SER A 47 -7.22 -1.63 12.04
C SER A 47 -6.12 -2.11 12.99
N ASN A 48 -6.09 -3.41 13.30
CA ASN A 48 -5.02 -4.00 14.12
C ASN A 48 -3.69 -4.07 13.37
N ASN A 49 -3.69 -4.44 12.09
CA ASN A 49 -2.50 -4.42 11.24
C ASN A 49 -1.88 -3.01 11.20
N LEU A 50 -2.68 -1.98 10.92
CA LEU A 50 -2.23 -0.59 10.95
C LEU A 50 -1.69 -0.17 12.31
N LYS A 51 -2.31 -0.62 13.42
CA LYS A 51 -1.80 -0.36 14.76
C LYS A 51 -0.43 -1.00 14.98
N GLN A 52 -0.24 -2.25 14.53
CA GLN A 52 1.04 -2.94 14.60
C GLN A 52 2.12 -2.23 13.77
N LEU A 53 1.79 -1.79 12.55
CA LEU A 53 2.71 -1.03 11.69
C LEU A 53 3.07 0.32 12.32
N GLY A 54 2.11 1.05 12.88
CA GLY A 54 2.38 2.30 13.59
C GLY A 54 3.30 2.11 14.80
N LEU A 55 3.07 1.06 15.60
CA LEU A 55 3.95 0.71 16.72
C LEU A 55 5.36 0.31 16.25
N ALA A 56 5.46 -0.42 15.14
CA ALA A 56 6.73 -0.81 14.54
C ALA A 56 7.54 0.42 14.09
N VAL A 57 6.88 1.43 13.51
CA VAL A 57 7.50 2.71 13.15
C VAL A 57 7.99 3.46 14.39
N HIS A 58 7.23 3.49 15.49
CA HIS A 58 7.71 4.09 16.74
C HIS A 58 8.91 3.34 17.35
N ASN A 59 8.92 2.01 17.29
CA ASN A 59 10.06 1.21 17.75
C ASN A 59 11.31 1.44 16.88
N PHE A 60 11.12 1.59 15.56
CA PHE A 60 12.16 2.04 14.65
C PHE A 60 12.68 3.42 15.10
N ALA A 61 11.82 4.42 15.24
CA ALA A 61 12.23 5.77 15.63
C ALA A 61 12.99 5.80 16.97
N SER A 62 12.57 5.01 17.95
CA SER A 62 13.27 4.84 19.23
C SER A 62 14.71 4.32 19.06
N THR A 63 14.94 3.46 18.06
CA THR A 63 16.27 2.90 17.73
C THR A 63 17.11 3.88 16.90
N TYR A 64 16.47 4.64 15.99
CA TYR A 64 17.12 5.49 14.99
C TYR A 64 17.08 6.99 15.35
N GLN A 65 17.31 7.33 16.63
CA GLN A 65 17.45 8.72 17.09
C GLN A 65 16.25 9.63 16.75
N ASP A 66 15.03 9.11 16.91
CA ASP A 66 13.76 9.77 16.60
C ASP A 66 13.50 10.01 15.09
N GLU A 67 14.34 9.45 14.22
CA GLU A 67 14.10 9.47 12.77
C GLU A 67 13.10 8.37 12.39
N LEU A 68 12.08 8.77 11.63
CA LEU A 68 11.12 7.83 11.05
C LEU A 68 11.80 7.06 9.90
N PRO A 69 11.30 5.88 9.47
CA PRO A 69 11.85 5.20 8.31
C PRO A 69 11.78 6.10 7.07
N MET A 70 12.81 6.06 6.23
CA MET A 70 12.69 6.67 4.89
C MET A 70 11.68 5.89 4.06
N LEU A 71 11.05 6.56 3.09
CA LEU A 71 10.05 5.94 2.22
C LEU A 71 10.59 4.70 1.48
N GLY A 72 11.83 4.77 1.00
CA GLY A 72 12.52 3.66 0.36
C GLY A 72 13.97 3.98 0.04
N GLU A 73 14.73 2.97 -0.42
CA GLU A 73 16.13 3.05 -0.84
C GLU A 73 16.24 3.24 -2.35
N ALA A 74 16.68 4.44 -2.74
CA ALA A 74 16.90 4.87 -4.11
C ALA A 74 17.57 3.84 -5.02
N GLN A 75 17.01 3.58 -6.21
CA GLN A 75 17.59 2.72 -7.27
C GLN A 75 17.80 1.25 -6.88
N GLU A 76 17.55 0.91 -5.62
CA GLU A 76 17.82 -0.40 -5.06
C GLU A 76 16.54 -1.11 -4.66
N GLY A 77 15.42 -0.37 -4.54
CA GLY A 77 14.06 -0.91 -4.41
C GLY A 77 13.66 -1.30 -2.99
N GLY A 78 14.44 -0.96 -1.96
CA GLY A 78 14.09 -1.27 -0.57
C GLY A 78 12.95 -0.38 -0.06
N HIS A 79 11.86 -0.92 0.51
CA HIS A 79 10.72 -0.12 0.99
C HIS A 79 10.77 0.16 2.50
N TRP A 80 10.07 1.20 2.95
CA TRP A 80 9.93 1.53 4.38
C TRP A 80 9.43 0.36 5.25
N THR A 81 8.57 -0.49 4.67
CA THR A 81 8.07 -1.72 5.30
C THR A 81 9.18 -2.72 5.58
N ALA A 82 10.19 -2.80 4.71
CA ALA A 82 11.35 -3.66 4.90
C ALA A 82 12.21 -3.22 6.09
N PHE A 83 12.33 -1.90 6.33
CA PHE A 83 13.10 -1.36 7.44
C PHE A 83 12.46 -1.64 8.80
N ILE A 84 11.14 -1.84 8.84
CA ILE A 84 10.41 -2.11 10.08
C ILE A 84 10.18 -3.60 10.38
N LEU A 85 10.61 -4.51 9.50
CA LEU A 85 10.44 -5.97 9.67
C LEU A 85 10.89 -6.51 11.05
N PRO A 86 12.03 -6.08 11.64
CA PRO A 86 12.43 -6.53 12.98
C PRO A 86 11.40 -6.21 14.06
N TYR A 87 10.60 -5.15 13.87
CA TYR A 87 9.63 -4.65 14.83
C TYR A 87 8.22 -5.20 14.61
N ILE A 88 8.02 -6.06 13.60
CA ILE A 88 6.79 -6.83 13.36
C ILE A 88 7.05 -8.35 13.38
N GLU A 89 8.02 -8.78 14.19
CA GLU A 89 8.39 -10.19 14.38
C GLU A 89 8.92 -10.88 13.09
N GLN A 90 9.45 -10.10 12.15
CA GLN A 90 10.04 -10.59 10.89
C GLN A 90 11.57 -10.40 10.86
N ALA A 91 12.25 -10.57 12.00
CA ALA A 91 13.70 -10.42 12.11
C ALA A 91 14.47 -11.38 11.17
N ASN A 92 14.04 -12.64 11.06
CA ASN A 92 14.67 -13.60 10.13
C ASN A 92 14.57 -13.15 8.67
N MET A 93 13.47 -12.50 8.31
CA MET A 93 13.30 -11.93 6.97
C MET A 93 14.24 -10.75 6.77
N TYR A 94 14.32 -9.86 7.77
CA TYR A 94 15.20 -8.70 7.73
C TYR A 94 16.67 -9.09 7.53
N GLU A 95 17.17 -10.08 8.26
CA GLU A 95 18.54 -10.60 8.12
C GLU A 95 18.80 -11.28 6.77
N ALA A 96 17.75 -11.71 6.07
CA ALA A 96 17.86 -12.29 4.73
C ALA A 96 18.08 -11.20 3.66
N LEU A 97 17.62 -9.97 3.92
CA LEU A 97 17.70 -8.83 3.00
C LEU A 97 19.12 -8.28 2.91
N THR A 98 19.46 -7.73 1.74
CA THR A 98 20.73 -7.05 1.50
C THR A 98 20.47 -5.60 1.09
N PHE A 99 20.52 -4.71 2.08
CA PHE A 99 20.47 -3.26 1.90
C PHE A 99 21.75 -2.73 1.24
N GLY A 100 21.68 -1.64 0.46
CA GLY A 100 22.85 -1.15 -0.28
C GLY A 100 23.20 -2.01 -1.51
N SER A 101 22.25 -2.78 -2.05
CA SER A 101 22.44 -3.63 -3.23
C SER A 101 21.33 -3.46 -4.27
N THR A 102 21.68 -3.44 -5.55
CA THR A 102 20.75 -3.30 -6.69
C THR A 102 19.88 -4.55 -6.97
N ASN A 103 19.66 -5.40 -5.96
CA ASN A 103 19.16 -6.78 -6.16
C ASN A 103 17.71 -7.02 -5.67
N TRP A 104 16.97 -6.01 -5.22
CA TRP A 104 15.55 -6.21 -4.83
C TRP A 104 14.66 -6.46 -6.03
N ALA A 105 15.12 -5.92 -7.15
CA ALA A 105 14.64 -6.07 -8.51
C ALA A 105 15.45 -7.11 -9.30
N ALA A 106 15.83 -8.22 -8.66
CA ALA A 106 16.80 -9.16 -9.24
C ALA A 106 16.40 -9.53 -10.69
N GLY A 107 17.31 -9.33 -11.66
CA GLY A 107 17.05 -9.53 -13.09
C GLY A 107 16.88 -10.99 -13.53
N THR A 108 16.55 -11.89 -12.61
CA THR A 108 16.24 -13.30 -12.88
C THR A 108 15.13 -13.77 -11.95
N ALA A 109 14.00 -14.19 -12.53
CA ALA A 109 12.97 -14.91 -11.79
C ALA A 109 13.44 -16.31 -11.40
N LEU A 110 13.24 -16.67 -10.13
CA LEU A 110 13.54 -18.01 -9.61
C LEU A 110 12.24 -18.75 -9.28
N ASN A 111 12.17 -20.04 -9.62
CA ASN A 111 10.97 -20.85 -9.44
C ASN A 111 10.69 -21.21 -7.96
N ASN A 112 11.71 -21.24 -7.10
CA ASN A 112 11.58 -21.58 -5.67
C ASN A 112 12.72 -20.94 -4.85
N PRO A 113 12.81 -19.62 -4.77
CA PRO A 113 13.87 -18.97 -4.01
C PRO A 113 13.70 -19.23 -2.51
N SER A 114 14.80 -19.39 -1.79
CA SER A 114 14.79 -19.61 -0.34
C SER A 114 15.42 -18.44 0.44
N ILE A 115 14.73 -18.00 1.50
CA ILE A 115 15.25 -17.02 2.48
C ILE A 115 16.48 -17.52 3.24
N THR A 116 16.78 -18.83 3.19
CA THR A 116 17.98 -19.42 3.82
C THR A 116 19.08 -19.76 2.80
N SER A 117 18.95 -19.32 1.54
CA SER A 117 19.97 -19.56 0.51
C SER A 117 21.30 -18.89 0.89
N THR A 118 22.42 -19.48 0.45
CA THR A 118 23.73 -18.84 0.56
C THR A 118 23.89 -17.67 -0.41
N SER A 119 23.06 -17.61 -1.46
CA SER A 119 23.03 -16.49 -2.42
C SER A 119 22.22 -15.32 -1.88
N ASN A 120 22.84 -14.14 -1.79
CA ASN A 120 22.16 -12.91 -1.36
C ASN A 120 21.00 -12.57 -2.29
N ALA A 121 21.18 -12.70 -3.61
CA ALA A 121 20.14 -12.41 -4.59
C ALA A 121 18.93 -13.35 -4.43
N GLU A 122 19.16 -14.64 -4.17
CA GLU A 122 18.07 -15.59 -3.97
C GLU A 122 17.29 -15.31 -2.69
N ARG A 123 17.99 -15.00 -1.57
CA ARG A 123 17.32 -14.61 -0.32
C ARG A 123 16.46 -13.36 -0.49
N GLN A 124 16.97 -12.38 -1.23
CA GLN A 124 16.27 -11.14 -1.54
C GLN A 124 14.98 -11.40 -2.34
N ILE A 125 15.07 -12.19 -3.41
CA ILE A 125 13.92 -12.63 -4.21
C ILE A 125 12.90 -13.38 -3.33
N ALA A 126 13.37 -14.31 -2.50
CA ALA A 126 12.50 -15.07 -1.60
C ALA A 126 11.76 -14.16 -0.61
N ALA A 127 12.44 -13.13 -0.10
CA ALA A 127 11.83 -12.16 0.78
C ALA A 127 10.72 -11.39 0.06
N CYS A 128 10.99 -10.82 -1.11
CA CYS A 128 9.99 -10.09 -1.89
C CYS A 128 8.76 -10.95 -2.29
N GLN A 129 8.92 -12.28 -2.42
CA GLN A 129 7.83 -13.23 -2.67
C GLN A 129 7.04 -13.62 -1.42
N THR A 130 7.52 -13.30 -0.22
CA THR A 130 6.91 -13.80 1.00
C THR A 130 5.64 -13.03 1.33
N LYS A 131 4.54 -13.76 1.52
CA LYS A 131 3.30 -13.19 2.03
C LYS A 131 3.41 -12.88 3.52
N LEU A 132 3.45 -11.58 3.84
CA LEU A 132 3.38 -11.08 5.21
C LEU A 132 1.94 -10.68 5.55
N GLU A 133 1.24 -11.48 6.35
CA GLU A 133 -0.18 -11.23 6.69
C GLU A 133 -0.41 -9.86 7.36
N ALA A 134 0.60 -9.32 8.05
CA ALA A 134 0.55 -7.97 8.63
C ALA A 134 0.49 -6.85 7.57
N LEU A 135 0.89 -7.13 6.33
CA LEU A 135 0.89 -6.18 5.21
C LEU A 135 -0.26 -6.38 4.22
N ILE A 136 -1.15 -7.34 4.49
CA ILE A 136 -2.27 -7.70 3.62
C ILE A 136 -3.60 -7.34 4.30
N CYS A 137 -4.47 -6.69 3.54
CA CYS A 137 -5.86 -6.47 3.95
C CYS A 137 -6.65 -7.78 3.72
N PRO A 138 -7.40 -8.31 4.71
CA PRO A 138 -8.23 -9.50 4.52
C PRO A 138 -9.38 -9.33 3.51
N SER A 139 -9.71 -8.08 3.16
CA SER A 139 -10.68 -7.76 2.11
C SER A 139 -10.03 -7.55 0.74
N SER A 140 -8.69 -7.58 0.65
CA SER A 140 -7.96 -7.41 -0.60
C SER A 140 -8.31 -8.50 -1.61
N THR A 141 -8.36 -8.10 -2.88
CA THR A 141 -8.59 -9.01 -4.01
C THR A 141 -7.32 -9.69 -4.51
N VAL A 142 -6.16 -9.23 -4.07
CA VAL A 142 -4.87 -9.80 -4.45
C VAL A 142 -4.55 -11.00 -3.57
N SER A 143 -4.34 -12.16 -4.19
CA SER A 143 -4.25 -13.45 -3.48
C SER A 143 -2.83 -13.97 -3.24
N GLY A 144 -1.79 -13.40 -3.87
CA GLY A 144 -0.43 -13.90 -3.73
C GLY A 144 0.59 -13.15 -4.57
N PRO A 145 1.83 -13.67 -4.66
CA PRO A 145 2.90 -13.05 -5.40
C PRO A 145 2.57 -12.95 -6.89
N ILE A 146 2.91 -11.80 -7.47
CA ILE A 146 2.63 -11.47 -8.85
C ILE A 146 3.95 -11.41 -9.60
N TYR A 147 4.02 -12.13 -10.72
CA TYR A 147 5.13 -11.97 -11.65
C TYR A 147 5.04 -10.62 -12.31
N ASP A 148 6.14 -9.89 -12.29
CA ASP A 148 6.27 -8.63 -12.98
C ASP A 148 7.37 -8.71 -14.05
N ALA A 149 7.10 -8.17 -15.23
CA ALA A 149 8.03 -8.15 -16.35
C ALA A 149 8.32 -6.70 -16.72
N SER A 150 9.44 -6.19 -16.23
CA SER A 150 9.84 -4.80 -16.43
C SER A 150 10.35 -4.47 -17.85
N VAL A 151 10.33 -3.18 -18.17
CA VAL A 151 10.50 -2.54 -19.49
C VAL A 151 11.90 -2.57 -20.11
N TYR A 152 12.96 -2.87 -19.35
CA TYR A 152 14.33 -2.65 -19.85
C TYR A 152 14.72 -3.73 -20.87
N SER A 153 15.31 -3.35 -22.01
CA SER A 153 15.73 -4.30 -23.05
C SER A 153 17.24 -4.62 -22.97
N PRO A 154 17.65 -5.90 -22.97
CA PRO A 154 16.78 -7.08 -23.00
C PRO A 154 15.97 -7.20 -21.68
N PRO A 155 14.69 -7.66 -21.74
CA PRO A 155 13.79 -7.76 -20.58
C PRO A 155 14.51 -8.39 -19.40
N TRP A 156 14.77 -7.58 -18.39
CA TRP A 156 15.21 -8.03 -17.08
C TRP A 156 14.00 -8.66 -16.37
N PHE A 157 14.18 -9.90 -15.94
CA PHE A 157 13.10 -10.69 -15.37
C PHE A 157 12.99 -10.37 -13.91
N VAL A 158 11.96 -9.63 -13.54
CA VAL A 158 11.73 -9.27 -12.16
C VAL A 158 11.10 -10.44 -11.41
N ALA A 159 11.57 -10.67 -10.19
CA ALA A 159 11.03 -11.72 -9.34
C ALA A 159 9.53 -11.54 -9.11
N ALA A 160 8.81 -12.63 -8.85
CA ALA A 160 7.46 -12.48 -8.32
C ALA A 160 7.52 -11.66 -7.01
N ARG A 161 6.54 -10.79 -6.78
CA ARG A 161 6.49 -9.94 -5.60
C ARG A 161 5.14 -9.98 -4.95
N GLN A 162 5.13 -9.89 -3.64
CA GLN A 162 3.90 -9.81 -2.88
C GLN A 162 3.41 -8.35 -2.84
N PRO A 163 2.21 -8.07 -3.34
CA PRO A 163 1.63 -6.74 -3.16
C PRO A 163 1.26 -6.47 -1.71
N ALA A 164 1.27 -5.21 -1.32
CA ALA A 164 0.84 -4.72 -0.01
C ALA A 164 -0.45 -3.92 -0.10
N ASN A 165 -1.11 -3.80 1.05
CA ASN A 165 -2.34 -3.04 1.20
C ASN A 165 -2.19 -1.81 2.11
N TYR A 166 -0.96 -1.41 2.43
CA TYR A 166 -0.69 -0.30 3.32
C TYR A 166 0.43 0.57 2.74
N LEU A 167 0.12 1.85 2.51
CA LEU A 167 1.06 2.84 1.99
C LEU A 167 1.45 3.84 3.06
N GLY A 168 2.70 4.31 3.00
CA GLY A 168 3.13 5.47 3.77
C GLY A 168 2.53 6.76 3.20
N VAL A 169 2.11 7.68 4.06
CA VAL A 169 1.65 9.01 3.62
C VAL A 169 2.88 9.86 3.29
N VAL A 170 3.06 10.16 1.99
CA VAL A 170 4.20 10.92 1.47
C VAL A 170 3.90 12.41 1.39
N THR A 171 2.63 12.75 1.13
CA THR A 171 2.24 14.15 0.93
C THR A 171 0.72 14.35 1.12
N GLY A 172 0.36 15.54 1.56
CA GLY A 172 -1.02 16.04 1.50
C GLY A 172 -1.27 17.02 0.35
N ILE A 173 -0.22 17.51 -0.29
CA ILE A 173 -0.28 18.68 -1.18
C ILE A 173 -0.15 18.34 -2.66
N GLN A 174 0.52 17.24 -3.00
CA GLN A 174 0.72 16.83 -4.40
C GLN A 174 -0.25 15.70 -4.77
N PRO A 175 -1.19 15.89 -5.69
CA PRO A 175 -2.26 14.93 -5.99
C PRO A 175 -1.89 13.88 -7.05
N ASN A 176 -0.64 13.84 -7.51
CA ASN A 176 -0.23 12.91 -8.55
C ASN A 176 1.21 12.44 -8.33
N ASP A 177 1.46 11.21 -8.75
CA ASP A 177 2.82 10.76 -9.01
C ASP A 177 3.43 11.57 -10.15
N TRP A 178 4.75 11.76 -10.13
CA TRP A 178 5.42 12.61 -11.11
C TRP A 178 6.11 11.77 -12.18
N LYS A 179 5.47 11.63 -13.35
CA LYS A 179 6.07 10.98 -14.51
C LYS A 179 5.94 11.83 -15.79
N PRO A 180 7.02 12.10 -16.56
CA PRO A 180 6.96 12.86 -17.81
C PRO A 180 6.24 12.13 -18.96
N ALA A 181 5.79 12.90 -19.96
CA ALA A 181 5.06 12.39 -21.13
C ALA A 181 5.86 11.42 -22.05
N TRP A 182 7.17 11.29 -21.88
CA TRP A 182 8.05 10.42 -22.67
C TRP A 182 8.62 9.24 -21.86
N GLY A 183 8.13 9.00 -20.64
CA GLY A 183 8.70 8.07 -19.68
C GLY A 183 9.68 8.77 -18.71
N TRP A 184 10.57 7.99 -18.08
CA TRP A 184 11.50 8.39 -17.00
C TRP A 184 12.20 9.75 -17.22
N GLY A 185 12.06 10.67 -16.24
CA GLY A 185 12.81 11.94 -16.10
C GLY A 185 12.49 13.13 -17.05
N ARG A 186 12.41 14.35 -16.48
CA ARG A 186 11.78 15.64 -16.95
C ARG A 186 11.76 16.01 -18.47
N PRO A 187 10.66 16.64 -18.97
CA PRO A 187 10.34 18.05 -18.63
C PRO A 187 8.88 18.39 -18.27
N GLY A 188 8.74 19.17 -17.19
CA GLY A 188 7.49 19.58 -16.54
C GLY A 188 7.63 19.34 -15.04
N ILE A 189 7.64 20.40 -14.24
CA ILE A 189 7.67 20.28 -12.79
C ILE A 189 6.21 20.13 -12.34
N PRO A 190 5.81 19.05 -11.65
CA PRO A 190 4.51 19.02 -11.00
C PRO A 190 4.41 20.22 -10.09
N SER A 191 3.29 20.91 -10.17
CA SER A 191 3.00 22.00 -9.25
C SER A 191 1.91 21.58 -8.30
N TRP A 192 2.04 22.02 -7.07
CA TRP A 192 0.97 22.00 -6.09
C TRP A 192 0.60 23.43 -5.73
N THR A 193 -0.61 23.63 -5.23
CA THR A 193 -1.06 24.94 -4.75
C THR A 193 -1.10 24.91 -3.24
N ASP A 194 -0.41 25.86 -2.60
CA ASP A 194 -0.41 25.97 -1.15
C ASP A 194 -1.75 26.45 -0.58
N ALA A 195 -1.87 26.43 0.74
CA ALA A 195 -3.07 26.89 1.45
C ALA A 195 -3.39 28.38 1.17
N ASN A 196 -2.43 29.16 0.65
CA ASN A 196 -2.59 30.57 0.31
C ASN A 196 -2.92 30.79 -1.18
N GLY A 197 -3.06 29.72 -1.97
CA GLY A 197 -3.35 29.79 -3.40
C GLY A 197 -2.12 30.01 -4.28
N ASN A 198 -0.91 29.93 -3.75
CA ASN A 198 0.31 30.06 -4.54
C ASN A 198 0.69 28.72 -5.17
N SER A 199 1.03 28.74 -6.46
CA SER A 199 1.56 27.57 -7.15
C SER A 199 3.05 27.41 -6.82
N HIS A 200 3.44 26.20 -6.42
CA HIS A 200 4.82 25.81 -6.14
C HIS A 200 5.23 24.65 -7.04
N ASP A 201 6.36 24.81 -7.71
CA ASP A 201 7.00 23.76 -8.52
C ASP A 201 7.74 22.78 -7.61
N THR A 202 7.33 21.50 -7.56
CA THR A 202 8.01 20.45 -6.77
C THR A 202 9.44 20.20 -7.26
N LYS A 203 10.46 20.51 -6.46
CA LYS A 203 11.89 20.25 -6.75
C LYS A 203 12.38 18.89 -6.23
N GLY A 204 11.50 18.07 -5.67
CA GLY A 204 11.75 16.70 -5.20
C GLY A 204 11.11 16.43 -3.83
N HIS A 205 11.39 15.26 -3.24
CA HIS A 205 10.86 14.84 -1.94
C HIS A 205 11.03 15.82 -0.76
N PRO A 206 12.10 16.64 -0.66
CA PRO A 206 12.22 17.59 0.44
C PRO A 206 11.08 18.62 0.52
N GLU A 207 10.34 18.84 -0.57
CA GLU A 207 9.19 19.75 -0.62
C GLU A 207 7.86 19.05 -0.32
N LEU A 208 7.85 17.71 -0.22
CA LEU A 208 6.69 16.95 0.19
C LEU A 208 6.53 17.00 1.72
N ASP A 209 5.29 17.17 2.17
CA ASP A 209 4.98 17.42 3.58
C ASP A 209 4.36 16.23 4.31
N GLY A 210 4.56 15.00 3.85
CA GLY A 210 4.09 13.80 4.56
C GLY A 210 5.04 13.29 5.64
N VAL A 211 4.69 12.13 6.19
CA VAL A 211 5.44 11.47 7.27
C VAL A 211 6.54 10.58 6.71
N PHE A 212 6.24 9.80 5.66
CA PHE A 212 7.23 8.97 4.97
C PHE A 212 7.83 9.75 3.81
N ILE A 213 9.03 10.26 4.01
CA ILE A 213 9.77 11.02 3.00
C ILE A 213 11.16 10.44 2.81
N THR A 214 11.63 10.43 1.57
CA THR A 214 13.06 10.26 1.30
C THR A 214 13.80 11.56 1.63
N ARG A 215 15.13 11.46 1.68
CA ARG A 215 16.00 12.61 1.89
C ARG A 215 16.28 13.30 0.57
N HIS A 216 16.99 14.43 0.62
CA HIS A 216 17.60 15.02 -0.58
C HIS A 216 18.36 13.93 -1.38
N PRO A 217 18.36 13.96 -2.73
CA PRO A 217 18.96 12.92 -3.58
C PRO A 217 20.38 12.50 -3.19
N ASP A 218 21.22 13.44 -2.74
CA ASP A 218 22.59 13.18 -2.26
C ASP A 218 22.68 12.26 -1.00
N LYS A 219 21.54 11.97 -0.37
CA LYS A 219 21.40 11.10 0.80
C LYS A 219 20.29 10.05 0.63
N ALA A 220 19.87 9.78 -0.60
CA ALA A 220 18.74 8.89 -0.87
C ALA A 220 19.07 7.39 -0.75
N ARG A 221 20.36 7.04 -0.56
CA ARG A 221 20.83 5.67 -0.33
C ARG A 221 21.16 5.39 1.13
N ILE A 222 21.01 4.14 1.58
CA ILE A 222 21.35 3.74 2.95
C ILE A 222 22.85 3.96 3.22
N ALA A 223 23.70 3.70 2.23
CA ALA A 223 25.15 3.93 2.36
C ALA A 223 25.53 5.40 2.64
N GLN A 224 24.66 6.36 2.34
CA GLN A 224 24.88 7.79 2.55
C GLN A 224 24.20 8.32 3.82
N GLY A 225 22.98 7.84 4.10
CA GLY A 225 22.10 8.40 5.13
C GLY A 225 21.65 7.43 6.22
N GLY A 226 21.87 6.12 6.06
CA GLY A 226 21.16 5.11 6.85
C GLY A 226 19.70 4.96 6.43
N MET A 227 18.92 4.23 7.25
CA MET A 227 17.52 3.89 6.96
C MET A 227 16.50 4.93 7.46
N GLY A 228 16.93 5.90 8.25
CA GLY A 228 16.07 7.00 8.68
C GLY A 228 15.65 7.86 7.47
N GLY A 229 14.47 8.46 7.52
CA GLY A 229 14.00 9.46 6.58
C GLY A 229 14.55 10.84 6.93
N ALA A 230 14.08 11.85 6.20
CA ALA A 230 14.34 13.26 6.57
C ALA A 230 13.39 13.75 7.69
N CYS A 231 12.34 13.01 8.00
CA CYS A 231 11.33 13.37 9.00
C CYS A 231 11.64 12.76 10.37
N ARG A 232 11.45 13.57 11.42
CA ARG A 232 11.47 13.13 12.83
C ARG A 232 10.10 13.28 13.43
N LEU A 233 9.78 12.49 14.45
CA LEU A 233 8.48 12.63 15.13
C LEU A 233 8.29 14.05 15.70
N ALA A 234 9.37 14.64 16.23
CA ALA A 234 9.38 16.02 16.70
C ALA A 234 9.17 17.09 15.61
N SER A 235 9.31 16.75 14.32
CA SER A 235 9.10 17.69 13.20
C SER A 235 7.64 17.79 12.74
N ILE A 236 6.75 17.00 13.33
CA ILE A 236 5.31 17.03 13.04
C ILE A 236 4.66 18.10 13.92
N THR A 237 4.61 19.33 13.41
CA THR A 237 4.09 20.50 14.14
C THR A 237 2.58 20.65 14.07
N ASP A 238 1.91 20.00 13.12
CA ASP A 238 0.45 20.01 12.98
C ASP A 238 -0.26 19.09 14.01
N GLY A 239 0.54 18.38 14.81
CA GLY A 239 0.12 17.48 15.87
C GLY A 239 0.11 16.03 15.40
N THR A 240 0.79 15.16 16.14
CA THR A 240 0.96 13.75 15.79
C THR A 240 -0.37 12.97 15.70
N SER A 241 -1.40 13.41 16.43
CA SER A 241 -2.75 12.83 16.35
C SER A 241 -3.55 13.33 15.14
N ASN A 242 -3.12 14.40 14.48
CA ASN A 242 -3.79 15.01 13.33
C ASN A 242 -3.08 14.70 12.00
N THR A 243 -1.82 14.30 12.05
CA THR A 243 -1.10 13.87 10.83
C THR A 243 -1.22 12.37 10.61
N LEU A 244 -1.74 11.96 9.45
CA LEU A 244 -1.81 10.59 8.98
C LEU A 244 -0.43 10.10 8.54
N MET A 245 -0.11 8.87 8.90
CA MET A 245 1.20 8.27 8.67
C MET A 245 1.11 7.08 7.71
N ILE A 246 0.20 6.13 7.93
CA ILE A 246 0.00 4.96 7.03
C ILE A 246 -1.50 4.84 6.74
N GLY A 247 -1.85 4.54 5.49
CA GLY A 247 -3.22 4.31 5.08
C GLY A 247 -3.42 3.01 4.31
N GLU A 248 -4.64 2.50 4.33
CA GLU A 248 -5.03 1.39 3.45
C GLU A 248 -4.95 1.79 1.97
N ALA A 249 -4.42 0.88 1.17
CA ALA A 249 -4.45 0.95 -0.27
C ALA A 249 -4.83 -0.41 -0.85
N GLU A 250 -5.52 -0.40 -1.98
CA GLU A 250 -5.86 -1.60 -2.73
C GLU A 250 -5.09 -1.51 -4.05
N PRO A 251 -4.24 -2.50 -4.37
CA PRO A 251 -3.60 -2.58 -5.68
C PRO A 251 -4.63 -2.67 -6.81
N ASP A 252 -4.19 -2.47 -8.05
CA ASP A 252 -5.10 -2.54 -9.19
C ASP A 252 -5.82 -3.90 -9.24
N PRO A 253 -7.16 -3.94 -9.40
CA PRO A 253 -7.89 -5.20 -9.50
C PRO A 253 -7.45 -6.10 -10.68
N GLN A 254 -6.85 -5.50 -11.71
CA GLN A 254 -6.33 -6.19 -12.89
C GLN A 254 -4.83 -6.53 -12.76
N LEU A 255 -4.18 -6.17 -11.64
CA LEU A 255 -2.73 -6.28 -11.48
C LEU A 255 -2.21 -7.69 -11.77
N GLN A 256 -2.90 -8.74 -11.31
CA GLN A 256 -2.50 -10.12 -11.56
C GLN A 256 -2.43 -10.48 -13.05
N THR A 257 -3.27 -9.85 -13.88
CA THR A 257 -3.28 -10.09 -15.33
C THR A 257 -2.28 -9.17 -16.03
N LEU A 258 -2.22 -7.90 -15.63
CA LEU A 258 -1.38 -6.88 -16.26
C LEU A 258 0.12 -7.07 -15.98
N ALA A 259 0.49 -7.48 -14.78
CA ALA A 259 1.91 -7.64 -14.40
C ALA A 259 2.57 -8.86 -15.04
N SER A 260 1.78 -9.88 -15.38
CA SER A 260 2.27 -11.10 -16.04
C SER A 260 2.71 -10.91 -17.50
N VAL A 261 2.57 -9.69 -18.05
CA VAL A 261 2.99 -9.34 -19.41
C VAL A 261 4.09 -8.28 -19.37
N SER A 262 4.98 -8.29 -20.38
CA SER A 262 6.00 -7.26 -20.56
C SER A 262 5.37 -5.88 -20.47
N GLU A 263 5.90 -5.09 -19.55
CA GLU A 263 5.55 -3.69 -19.40
C GLU A 263 6.06 -2.89 -20.61
N ASN A 264 5.37 -1.81 -20.94
CA ASN A 264 5.84 -0.78 -21.86
C ASN A 264 6.27 0.43 -21.03
N ALA A 265 7.26 1.21 -21.47
CA ALA A 265 7.85 2.33 -20.73
C ALA A 265 6.90 3.48 -20.31
N ASN A 266 5.61 3.37 -20.63
CA ASN A 266 4.55 4.32 -20.27
C ASN A 266 3.26 3.59 -19.85
N THR A 267 3.33 2.33 -19.39
CA THR A 267 2.16 1.62 -18.86
C THR A 267 2.25 1.50 -17.35
N GLY A 268 1.70 2.48 -16.65
CA GLY A 268 1.62 2.48 -15.20
C GLY A 268 0.75 1.37 -14.64
N ARG A 269 0.97 1.06 -13.37
CA ARG A 269 0.25 0.07 -12.59
C ARG A 269 0.12 0.60 -11.17
N LYS A 270 -1.05 0.37 -10.57
CA LYS A 270 -1.19 0.56 -9.12
C LYS A 270 -0.68 -0.69 -8.42
N ASP A 271 0.63 -0.82 -8.31
CA ASP A 271 1.33 -1.98 -7.78
C ASP A 271 2.16 -1.65 -6.54
N HIS A 272 1.50 -1.79 -5.39
CA HIS A 272 2.14 -1.52 -4.11
C HIS A 272 2.84 -2.77 -3.63
N TRP A 273 4.15 -2.72 -3.33
CA TRP A 273 4.92 -3.91 -2.92
C TRP A 273 5.22 -3.95 -1.42
N ALA A 274 5.20 -5.16 -0.86
CA ALA A 274 5.35 -5.36 0.58
C ALA A 274 6.76 -5.18 1.13
N ILE A 275 7.80 -5.47 0.33
CA ILE A 275 9.20 -5.44 0.80
C ILE A 275 10.05 -4.61 -0.16
N GLY A 276 9.98 -4.88 -1.46
CA GLY A 276 10.63 -4.04 -2.45
C GLY A 276 10.10 -4.20 -3.86
N GLY A 277 10.21 -3.11 -4.61
CA GLY A 277 9.88 -2.97 -6.02
C GLY A 277 11.13 -3.06 -6.90
N ASP A 278 10.88 -2.97 -8.20
CA ASP A 278 11.91 -2.90 -9.24
C ASP A 278 12.23 -1.47 -9.60
N ASP A 279 11.30 -0.58 -9.31
CA ASP A 279 11.21 0.70 -9.98
C ASP A 279 11.11 1.84 -8.97
N PHE A 280 12.11 1.90 -8.08
CA PHE A 280 12.24 3.04 -7.18
C PHE A 280 13.23 4.07 -7.72
N ASP A 281 12.79 4.79 -8.75
CA ASP A 281 13.51 5.85 -9.44
C ASP A 281 13.45 7.21 -8.71
N ASN A 282 13.73 7.20 -7.41
CA ASN A 282 13.64 8.38 -6.56
C ASN A 282 14.84 9.36 -6.69
N TRP A 283 15.82 9.10 -7.56
CA TRP A 283 16.99 9.99 -7.72
C TRP A 283 16.53 11.41 -8.12
N GLU A 284 15.40 11.50 -8.82
CA GLU A 284 14.74 12.74 -9.19
C GLU A 284 13.57 13.10 -8.25
N GLY A 285 13.17 12.21 -7.35
CA GLY A 285 12.04 12.35 -6.44
C GLY A 285 10.69 12.38 -7.15
N SER A 286 10.55 11.55 -8.17
CA SER A 286 9.46 11.62 -9.15
C SER A 286 8.45 10.47 -9.02
N ASP A 287 8.90 9.24 -8.71
CA ASP A 287 8.02 8.10 -8.46
C ASP A 287 8.06 7.65 -7.00
N TRP A 288 6.90 7.60 -6.37
CA TRP A 288 6.70 7.08 -5.01
C TRP A 288 5.48 6.18 -4.90
N SER A 289 4.86 5.84 -6.03
CA SER A 289 3.56 5.17 -6.10
C SER A 289 3.60 3.72 -5.60
N GLU A 290 4.74 3.03 -5.69
CA GLU A 290 4.85 1.62 -5.27
C GLU A 290 4.82 1.40 -3.74
N MET A 291 4.97 2.45 -2.93
CA MET A 291 5.07 2.33 -1.46
C MET A 291 4.51 3.53 -0.67
N GLY A 292 4.21 4.62 -1.38
CA GLY A 292 3.70 5.87 -0.86
C GLY A 292 2.34 6.26 -1.43
N GLY A 293 1.57 7.02 -0.65
CA GLY A 293 0.26 7.55 -1.02
C GLY A 293 0.15 9.04 -0.74
N SER A 294 -0.74 9.70 -1.48
CA SER A 294 -1.08 11.11 -1.28
C SER A 294 -2.51 11.27 -0.77
N THR A 295 -2.65 12.07 0.27
CA THR A 295 -3.97 12.51 0.76
C THR A 295 -4.50 13.73 0.00
N GLY A 296 -3.71 14.29 -0.94
CA GLY A 296 -4.18 15.24 -1.94
C GLY A 296 -5.12 14.62 -2.98
N VAL A 297 -5.20 13.28 -3.01
CA VAL A 297 -6.16 12.52 -3.82
C VAL A 297 -7.26 11.98 -2.91
N ARG A 298 -8.52 12.03 -3.36
CA ARG A 298 -9.62 11.44 -2.60
C ARG A 298 -9.46 9.91 -2.43
N ILE A 299 -9.94 9.42 -1.30
CA ILE A 299 -10.04 7.98 -1.02
C ILE A 299 -10.89 7.27 -2.08
N ASN A 300 -10.51 6.03 -2.42
CA ASN A 300 -11.19 5.21 -3.42
C ASN A 300 -11.29 5.92 -4.77
N TYR A 301 -10.22 6.61 -5.18
CA TYR A 301 -10.15 7.23 -6.50
C TYR A 301 -10.42 6.15 -7.57
N PRO A 302 -11.36 6.39 -8.50
CA PRO A 302 -11.75 5.38 -9.46
C PRO A 302 -10.62 5.13 -10.45
N ARG A 303 -10.40 3.86 -10.77
CA ARG A 303 -9.52 3.47 -11.88
C ARG A 303 -10.00 4.14 -13.18
N PRO A 304 -9.13 4.89 -13.89
CA PRO A 304 -9.45 5.40 -15.22
C PRO A 304 -9.86 4.28 -16.20
N GLN A 305 -10.75 4.58 -17.15
CA GLN A 305 -11.26 3.64 -18.16
C GLN A 305 -11.26 4.27 -19.56
N GLY A 306 -10.73 3.59 -20.59
CA GLY A 306 -11.14 3.81 -21.98
C GLY A 306 -10.08 4.07 -23.08
N SER A 307 -8.86 3.51 -23.04
CA SER A 307 -7.89 3.59 -24.16
C SER A 307 -6.73 2.60 -23.98
N PRO A 308 -6.03 2.11 -25.01
CA PRO A 308 -4.77 1.34 -24.83
C PRO A 308 -3.67 2.08 -24.06
N ASN A 309 -3.85 3.39 -23.83
CA ASN A 309 -3.00 4.28 -23.04
C ASN A 309 -3.71 4.78 -21.76
N ASP A 310 -4.81 4.14 -21.31
CA ASP A 310 -5.54 4.52 -20.09
C ASP A 310 -4.82 4.13 -18.79
N ALA A 311 -3.76 3.34 -18.92
CA ALA A 311 -2.77 3.06 -17.89
C ALA A 311 -1.48 3.86 -18.17
N SER A 312 -1.58 5.12 -18.58
CA SER A 312 -0.39 5.92 -18.89
C SER A 312 0.07 6.69 -17.66
N ASP A 313 1.31 6.44 -17.25
CA ASP A 313 2.02 7.18 -16.19
C ASP A 313 2.02 8.70 -16.39
N SER A 314 1.95 9.15 -17.65
CA SER A 314 1.86 10.57 -17.98
C SER A 314 0.44 11.17 -17.91
N ASP A 315 -0.59 10.35 -17.68
CA ASP A 315 -1.97 10.82 -17.48
C ASP A 315 -2.15 11.23 -16.01
N PRO A 316 -2.55 12.48 -15.72
CA PRO A 316 -2.70 12.95 -14.35
C PRO A 316 -3.78 12.19 -13.55
N ASN A 317 -4.79 11.60 -14.20
CA ASN A 317 -5.79 10.78 -13.52
C ASN A 317 -5.25 9.40 -13.17
N TRP A 318 -4.35 8.86 -13.99
CA TRP A 318 -3.70 7.59 -13.71
C TRP A 318 -2.68 7.76 -12.57
N ALA A 319 -1.82 8.77 -12.68
CA ALA A 319 -0.87 9.12 -11.63
C ALA A 319 -1.55 9.44 -10.29
N ALA A 320 -2.75 10.04 -10.30
CA ALA A 320 -3.55 10.23 -9.09
C ALA A 320 -4.15 8.91 -8.55
N TYR A 321 -4.54 8.00 -9.44
CA TYR A 321 -5.08 6.69 -9.06
C TYR A 321 -4.02 5.82 -8.37
N GLU A 322 -2.80 5.78 -8.89
CA GLU A 322 -1.69 4.98 -8.35
C GLU A 322 -1.38 5.32 -6.89
N VAL A 323 -1.39 6.61 -6.58
CA VAL A 323 -1.05 7.15 -5.26
C VAL A 323 -2.25 7.27 -4.31
N SER A 324 -3.44 6.89 -4.78
CA SER A 324 -4.66 7.01 -3.99
C SER A 324 -4.73 5.95 -2.89
N PHE A 325 -5.14 6.37 -1.70
CA PHE A 325 -5.57 5.44 -0.66
C PHE A 325 -6.93 4.81 -1.04
N SER A 326 -7.08 3.52 -0.79
CA SER A 326 -8.28 2.79 -1.16
C SER A 326 -8.46 1.52 -0.35
N SER A 327 -9.70 1.08 -0.19
CA SER A 327 -10.04 -0.09 0.59
C SER A 327 -11.31 -0.74 0.06
N ARG A 328 -11.39 -2.06 0.20
CA ARG A 328 -12.59 -2.83 -0.10
C ARG A 328 -13.63 -2.75 1.02
N HIS A 329 -13.29 -2.12 2.14
CA HIS A 329 -14.24 -1.81 3.21
C HIS A 329 -15.27 -0.77 2.73
N PRO A 330 -16.56 -0.92 3.07
CA PRO A 330 -17.57 0.06 2.69
C PRO A 330 -17.30 1.47 3.27
N GLY A 331 -17.37 2.49 2.41
CA GLY A 331 -17.48 3.90 2.79
C GLY A 331 -16.16 4.62 3.15
N GLY A 332 -14.99 4.04 2.90
CA GLY A 332 -13.70 4.67 3.24
C GLY A 332 -12.60 3.69 3.60
N CYS A 333 -11.55 4.20 4.26
CA CYS A 333 -10.32 3.47 4.57
C CYS A 333 -9.88 3.67 6.02
N ASN A 334 -9.18 2.69 6.58
CA ASN A 334 -8.48 2.88 7.85
C ASN A 334 -7.13 3.57 7.63
N PHE A 335 -6.75 4.41 8.58
CA PHE A 335 -5.45 5.06 8.64
C PHE A 335 -4.91 5.03 10.06
N VAL A 336 -3.58 5.02 10.20
CA VAL A 336 -2.89 5.30 11.45
C VAL A 336 -2.28 6.70 11.40
N SER A 337 -2.45 7.46 12.48
CA SER A 337 -1.83 8.77 12.67
C SER A 337 -0.40 8.61 13.19
N ALA A 338 0.39 9.69 13.16
CA ALA A 338 1.77 9.68 13.61
C ALA A 338 1.95 9.43 15.13
N ASP A 339 0.90 9.53 15.94
CA ASP A 339 0.88 9.08 17.35
C ASP A 339 0.54 7.58 17.52
N GLY A 340 0.32 6.87 16.42
CA GLY A 340 -0.07 5.46 16.39
C GLY A 340 -1.57 5.22 16.65
N SER A 341 -2.41 6.23 16.77
CA SER A 341 -3.88 6.07 16.83
C SER A 341 -4.42 5.63 15.47
N VAL A 342 -5.37 4.71 15.45
CA VAL A 342 -6.00 4.23 14.20
C VAL A 342 -7.42 4.76 14.13
N ARG A 343 -7.80 5.28 12.96
CA ARG A 343 -9.13 5.79 12.68
C ARG A 343 -9.61 5.38 11.30
N PHE A 344 -10.92 5.25 11.18
CA PHE A 344 -11.56 5.12 9.88
C PHE A 344 -11.86 6.51 9.32
N VAL A 345 -11.42 6.77 8.09
CA VAL A 345 -11.68 8.02 7.36
C VAL A 345 -12.69 7.72 6.25
N ALA A 346 -13.81 8.42 6.27
CA ALA A 346 -14.86 8.25 5.28
C ALA A 346 -14.40 8.77 3.91
N GLU A 347 -14.77 8.09 2.83
CA GLU A 347 -14.47 8.55 1.45
C GLU A 347 -15.19 9.85 1.08
N THR A 348 -16.19 10.25 1.87
CA THR A 348 -16.93 11.51 1.75
C THR A 348 -16.29 12.68 2.50
N ILE A 349 -15.13 12.48 3.14
CA ILE A 349 -14.37 13.54 3.80
C ILE A 349 -14.14 14.72 2.84
N ASN A 350 -14.17 15.94 3.36
CA ASN A 350 -13.83 17.12 2.58
C ASN A 350 -12.38 17.02 2.09
N ALA A 351 -12.15 17.25 0.79
CA ALA A 351 -10.84 17.07 0.16
C ALA A 351 -9.74 17.95 0.81
N SER A 352 -10.06 19.19 1.19
CA SER A 352 -9.11 20.08 1.86
C SER A 352 -8.75 19.59 3.26
N ILE A 353 -9.70 19.00 3.99
CA ILE A 353 -9.43 18.38 5.30
C ILE A 353 -8.57 17.12 5.12
N PHE A 354 -8.87 16.28 4.12
CA PHE A 354 -8.09 15.07 3.89
C PHE A 354 -6.65 15.39 3.48
N SER A 355 -6.47 16.37 2.60
CA SER A 355 -5.17 16.92 2.22
C SER A 355 -4.39 17.43 3.44
N ALA A 356 -5.02 18.23 4.30
CA ALA A 356 -4.42 18.74 5.54
C ALA A 356 -4.10 17.63 6.56
N LEU A 357 -4.77 16.48 6.50
CA LEU A 357 -4.45 15.34 7.36
C LEU A 357 -3.14 14.65 6.93
N GLY A 358 -2.65 14.85 5.71
CA GLY A 358 -1.37 14.30 5.24
C GLY A 358 -0.20 15.28 5.24
N THR A 359 -0.39 16.50 5.73
CA THR A 359 0.67 17.47 6.01
C THR A 359 1.19 17.30 7.44
N ARG A 360 2.47 17.58 7.65
CA ARG A 360 3.13 17.50 8.96
C ARG A 360 3.39 18.87 9.58
N ALA A 361 3.55 19.92 8.75
CA ALA A 361 4.01 21.22 9.21
C ALA A 361 3.41 22.42 8.46
N ASN A 362 2.26 22.26 7.81
CA ASN A 362 1.63 23.32 7.03
C ASN A 362 0.57 24.12 7.83
N GLY A 363 0.36 23.76 9.10
CA GLY A 363 -0.36 24.57 10.09
C GLY A 363 -1.86 24.64 9.89
N GLU A 364 -2.45 23.72 9.12
CA GLU A 364 -3.87 23.72 8.85
C GLU A 364 -4.69 23.39 10.10
N ALA A 365 -5.74 24.18 10.32
CA ALA A 365 -6.71 23.89 11.37
C ALA A 365 -7.58 22.71 10.92
N VAL A 366 -7.22 21.49 11.32
CA VAL A 366 -8.05 20.30 11.16
C VAL A 366 -9.09 20.29 12.29
N PRO A 367 -10.40 20.42 12.01
CA PRO A 367 -11.42 20.21 13.03
C PRO A 367 -11.34 18.77 13.52
N ALA A 368 -11.48 18.54 14.82
CA ALA A 368 -11.59 17.19 15.34
C ALA A 368 -12.74 16.46 14.59
N PRO A 369 -12.48 15.25 14.05
CA PRO A 369 -13.44 14.52 13.23
C PRO A 369 -14.72 14.14 13.99
#